data_AF-I0K4P0-F1
#
_entry.id   AF-I0K4P0-F1
#
_cell.length_a   1.000
_cell.length_b   1.000
_cell.length_c   1.000
_cell.angle_alpha   90.00
_cell.angle_beta   90.00
_cell.angle_gamma   90.00
#
_symmetry.space_group_name_H-M   'P 1'
#
loop_
_entity.id
_entity.type
_entity.pdbx_description
1 polymer ?
#
loop_
_entity_poly.entity_id
_entity_poly.type
_entity_poly.pdbx_seq_one_letter_code
_entity_poly.pdbx_strand_id
1 'polypeptide(L)'
;MKTWSWAFVLVLILLGQTDLMAQCAMCRSVVESTVSNGRSVVASDLNVGILYLLAAPYLIVAVVSYLWYRTSKKEHGQRLEIASRVRRAMS
;
A
#
# COMPACT_ATOMS: atom_id res chain seq x y z
N MET A 1 -12.95 -1.19 37.83
CA MET A 1 -12.92 -2.45 37.04
C MET A 1 -12.66 -2.24 35.55
N LYS A 2 -13.16 -1.17 34.91
CA LYS A 2 -12.99 -0.92 33.46
C LYS A 2 -11.53 -0.73 33.02
N THR A 3 -10.69 -0.09 33.84
CA THR A 3 -9.25 0.15 33.57
C THR A 3 -8.41 -1.14 33.59
N TRP A 4 -8.85 -2.15 34.35
CA TRP A 4 -8.15 -3.43 34.45
C TRP A 4 -8.37 -4.30 33.22
N SER A 5 -9.55 -4.21 32.58
CA SER A 5 -9.80 -4.85 31.28
C SER A 5 -8.90 -4.30 30.17
N TRP A 6 -8.67 -2.99 30.13
CA TRP A 6 -7.75 -2.39 29.15
C TRP A 6 -6.30 -2.79 29.40
N ALA A 7 -5.87 -2.84 30.66
CA ALA A 7 -4.54 -3.33 31.03
C ALA A 7 -4.35 -4.80 30.64
N PHE A 8 -5.36 -5.65 30.86
CA PHE A 8 -5.33 -7.06 30.48
C PHE A 8 -5.26 -7.27 28.96
N VAL A 9 -6.02 -6.48 28.18
CA VAL A 9 -5.96 -6.50 26.71
C VAL A 9 -4.60 -6.02 26.20
N LEU A 10 -4.03 -4.98 26.79
CA LEU A 10 -2.67 -4.50 26.46
C LEU A 10 -1.60 -5.55 26.74
N VAL A 11 -1.70 -6.24 27.87
CA VAL A 11 -0.78 -7.32 28.25
C VAL A 11 -0.91 -8.51 27.27
N LEU A 12 -2.13 -8.87 26.86
CA LEU A 12 -2.33 -9.93 25.85
C LEU A 12 -1.75 -9.57 24.48
N ILE A 13 -1.83 -8.30 24.06
CA ILE A 13 -1.24 -7.84 22.79
C ILE A 13 0.30 -7.86 22.85
N LEU A 14 0.89 -7.50 23.99
CA LEU A 14 2.34 -7.52 24.19
C LEU A 14 2.90 -8.95 24.28
N LEU A 15 2.12 -9.90 24.82
CA LEU A 15 2.49 -11.32 24.89
C LEU A 15 2.27 -12.06 23.55
N GLY A 16 1.50 -11.48 22.62
CA GLY A 16 1.26 -12.01 21.27
C GLY A 16 2.35 -11.70 20.25
N GLN A 17 3.48 -11.12 20.66
CA GLN A 17 4.61 -10.82 19.79
C GLN A 17 5.44 -12.08 19.58
N THR A 18 4.92 -13.01 18.79
CA THR A 18 5.73 -14.08 18.22
C THR A 18 6.58 -13.50 17.10
N ASP A 19 7.81 -13.99 16.97
CA ASP A 19 8.77 -13.58 15.95
C ASP A 19 8.07 -13.42 14.60
N LEU A 20 7.98 -12.19 14.10
CA LEU A 20 7.54 -11.86 12.74
C LEU A 20 8.62 -12.28 11.71
N MET A 21 9.14 -13.49 11.84
CA MET A 21 9.91 -14.18 10.83
C MET A 21 8.94 -14.61 9.72
N ALA A 22 8.73 -13.70 8.77
CA ALA A 22 8.01 -13.87 7.51
C ALA A 22 6.55 -14.34 7.66
N GLN A 23 5.66 -13.45 8.10
CA GLN A 23 4.23 -13.58 7.79
C GLN A 23 3.97 -13.31 6.31
N CYS A 24 4.29 -14.30 5.48
CA CYS A 24 3.70 -14.63 4.18
C CYS A 24 4.20 -16.03 3.82
N ALA A 25 3.36 -17.06 3.95
CA ALA A 25 3.68 -18.45 3.58
C ALA A 25 4.15 -18.60 2.11
N MET A 26 3.84 -17.61 1.26
CA MET A 26 4.31 -17.49 -0.13
C MET A 26 5.81 -17.18 -0.26
N CYS A 27 6.38 -16.35 0.62
CA CYS A 27 7.76 -15.90 0.46
C CYS A 27 8.76 -16.95 0.96
N ARG A 28 8.38 -17.77 1.94
CA ARG A 28 9.23 -18.81 2.50
C ARG A 28 9.38 -20.02 1.55
N SER A 29 8.30 -20.45 0.89
CA SER A 29 8.32 -21.64 0.02
C SER A 29 9.21 -21.46 -1.23
N VAL A 30 9.27 -20.26 -1.78
CA VAL A 30 10.10 -19.93 -2.96
C VAL A 30 11.58 -19.88 -2.60
N VAL A 31 11.93 -19.37 -1.41
CA VAL A 31 13.31 -19.32 -0.91
C VAL A 31 13.80 -20.71 -0.49
N GLU A 32 12.97 -21.49 0.21
CA GLU A 32 13.32 -22.85 0.65
C GLU A 32 13.58 -23.78 -0.55
N SER A 33 12.77 -23.68 -1.62
CA SER A 33 12.91 -24.49 -2.83
C SER A 33 14.14 -24.12 -3.68
N THR A 34 14.58 -22.86 -3.67
CA THR A 34 15.76 -22.41 -4.42
C THR A 34 17.07 -22.72 -3.68
N VAL A 35 17.07 -22.66 -2.34
CA VAL A 35 18.22 -23.05 -1.50
C VAL A 35 18.44 -24.57 -1.50
N SER A 36 17.36 -25.37 -1.41
CA SER A 36 17.43 -26.84 -1.44
C SER A 36 18.01 -27.40 -2.76
N ASN A 37 17.88 -26.66 -3.86
CA ASN A 37 18.44 -27.01 -5.18
C ASN A 37 19.89 -26.52 -5.41
N GLY A 38 20.59 -26.02 -4.38
CA GLY A 38 22.04 -25.73 -4.43
C GLY A 38 22.46 -24.50 -5.24
N ARG A 39 21.53 -23.59 -5.59
CA ARG A 39 21.79 -22.38 -6.41
C ARG A 39 21.68 -21.10 -5.58
N SER A 40 22.63 -20.87 -4.67
CA SER A 40 22.70 -19.70 -3.77
C SER A 40 22.91 -18.36 -4.49
N VAL A 41 23.47 -18.35 -5.71
CA VAL A 41 23.66 -17.13 -6.52
C VAL A 41 22.34 -16.52 -6.99
N VAL A 42 21.27 -17.31 -7.09
CA VAL A 42 19.92 -16.88 -7.52
C VAL A 42 19.19 -16.11 -6.40
N ALA A 43 19.65 -16.22 -5.15
CA ALA A 43 19.01 -15.55 -4.01
C ALA A 43 19.20 -14.02 -4.01
N SER A 44 20.30 -13.51 -4.58
CA SER A 44 20.54 -12.06 -4.69
C SER A 44 19.69 -11.39 -5.78
N ASP A 45 19.37 -12.11 -6.85
CA ASP A 45 18.55 -11.63 -7.97
C ASP A 45 17.03 -11.69 -7.64
N LEU A 46 16.63 -12.63 -6.76
CA LEU A 46 15.26 -12.75 -6.27
C LEU A 46 14.77 -11.55 -5.46
N ASN A 47 15.68 -10.87 -4.74
CA ASN A 47 15.34 -9.66 -3.97
C ASN A 47 14.86 -8.52 -4.87
N VAL A 48 15.38 -8.43 -6.10
CA VAL A 48 14.96 -7.44 -7.10
C VAL A 48 13.56 -7.77 -7.62
N GLY A 49 13.27 -9.06 -7.86
CA GLY A 49 11.94 -9.52 -8.29
C GLY A 49 10.85 -9.22 -7.26
N ILE A 50 11.12 -9.43 -5.97
CA ILE A 50 10.19 -9.11 -4.88
C ILE A 50 9.98 -7.59 -4.77
N LEU A 51 11.06 -6.81 -4.83
CA LEU A 51 10.96 -5.34 -4.85
C LEU A 51 10.16 -4.83 -6.06
N TYR A 52 10.32 -5.45 -7.23
CA TYR A 52 9.58 -5.08 -8.45
C TYR A 52 8.07 -5.37 -8.31
N LEU A 53 7.72 -6.58 -7.85
CA LEU A 53 6.33 -6.98 -7.61
C LEU A 53 5.66 -6.13 -6.52
N LEU A 54 6.42 -5.73 -5.49
CA LEU A 54 5.91 -4.87 -4.43
C LEU A 54 5.78 -3.41 -4.88
N ALA A 55 6.71 -2.89 -5.70
CA ALA A 55 6.67 -1.52 -6.20
C ALA A 55 5.58 -1.28 -7.25
N ALA A 56 5.30 -2.26 -8.10
CA ALA A 56 4.32 -2.16 -9.19
C ALA A 56 2.93 -1.63 -8.76
N PRO A 57 2.25 -2.17 -7.73
CA PRO A 57 0.94 -1.67 -7.31
C PRO A 57 0.99 -0.22 -6.82
N TYR A 58 2.05 0.19 -6.10
CA TYR A 58 2.19 1.58 -5.64
C TYR A 58 2.42 2.54 -6.80
N LEU A 59 3.23 2.16 -7.80
CA LEU A 59 3.47 2.98 -8.98
C LEU A 59 2.19 3.15 -9.82
N ILE A 60 1.41 2.08 -9.98
CA ILE A 60 0.12 2.14 -10.69
C ILE A 60 -0.83 3.11 -9.98
N VAL A 61 -0.97 2.99 -8.65
CA VAL A 61 -1.84 3.89 -7.86
C VAL A 61 -1.36 5.34 -7.96
N ALA A 62 -0.05 5.58 -7.88
CA ALA A 62 0.53 6.92 -7.99
C ALA A 62 0.24 7.57 -9.36
N VAL A 63 0.38 6.83 -10.45
CA VAL A 63 0.09 7.33 -11.80
C VAL A 63 -1.40 7.63 -11.97
N VAL A 64 -2.27 6.70 -11.58
CA VAL A 64 -3.73 6.87 -11.71
C VAL A 64 -4.21 8.06 -10.89
N SER A 65 -3.79 8.16 -9.63
CA SER A 65 -4.17 9.26 -8.74
C SER A 65 -3.64 10.61 -9.24
N TYR A 66 -2.42 10.68 -9.78
CA TYR A 66 -1.87 11.88 -10.39
C TYR A 66 -2.68 12.34 -11.62
N LEU A 67 -2.99 11.42 -12.54
CA LEU A 67 -3.78 11.73 -13.73
C LEU A 67 -5.19 12.19 -13.37
N TRP A 68 -5.82 11.51 -12.40
CA TRP A 68 -7.14 11.88 -11.91
C TRP A 68 -7.14 13.27 -11.27
N TYR A 69 -6.17 13.57 -10.40
CA TYR A 69 -6.04 14.89 -9.78
C TYR A 69 -5.86 16.00 -10.82
N ARG A 70 -5.04 15.76 -11.85
CA ARG A 70 -4.81 16.73 -12.93
C ARG A 70 -6.09 17.02 -13.73
N THR A 71 -6.88 16.00 -14.04
CA THR A 71 -8.17 16.16 -14.72
C THR A 71 -9.18 16.88 -13.84
N SER A 72 -9.33 16.44 -12.59
CA SER A 72 -10.30 17.01 -11.64
C SER A 72 -10.06 18.51 -11.40
N LYS A 73 -8.78 18.93 -11.31
CA LYS A 73 -8.42 20.36 -11.17
C LYS A 73 -8.86 21.21 -12.37
N LYS A 74 -8.79 20.66 -13.60
CA LYS A 74 -9.24 21.37 -14.81
C LYS A 74 -10.76 21.49 -14.85
N GLU A 75 -11.46 20.42 -14.51
CA GLU A 75 -12.94 20.42 -14.47
C GLU A 75 -13.48 21.39 -13.43
N HIS A 76 -12.85 21.50 -12.26
CA HIS A 76 -13.27 22.45 -11.24
C HIS A 76 -13.20 23.91 -11.72
N GLY A 77 -12.13 24.28 -12.44
CA GLY A 77 -12.01 25.62 -13.04
C GLY A 77 -13.11 25.90 -14.07
N GLN A 78 -13.40 24.95 -14.95
CA GLN A 78 -14.48 25.10 -15.94
C GLN A 78 -15.86 25.19 -15.29
N ARG A 79 -16.11 24.38 -14.25
CA ARG A 79 -17.37 24.42 -13.48
C ARG A 79 -17.57 25.77 -12.81
N LEU A 80 -16.52 26.35 -12.23
CA LEU A 80 -16.55 27.69 -11.62
C LEU A 80 -16.81 28.77 -12.67
N GLU A 81 -16.18 28.68 -13.84
CA GLU A 81 -16.41 29.64 -14.93
C GLU A 81 -17.86 29.59 -15.43
N ILE A 82 -18.38 28.38 -15.70
CA ILE A 82 -19.79 28.18 -16.11
C ILE A 82 -20.74 28.71 -15.02
N ALA A 83 -20.50 28.39 -13.75
CA ALA A 83 -21.31 28.88 -12.63
C ALA A 83 -21.31 30.41 -12.54
N SER A 84 -20.15 31.06 -12.79
CA SER A 84 -20.04 32.52 -12.79
C SER A 84 -20.80 33.16 -13.96
N ARG A 85 -20.76 32.54 -15.16
CA ARG A 85 -21.50 32.99 -16.34
C ARG A 85 -23.01 32.86 -16.13
N VAL A 86 -23.47 31.72 -15.61
CA VAL A 86 -24.89 31.48 -15.30
C VAL A 86 -25.40 32.46 -14.24
N ARG A 87 -24.62 32.70 -13.17
CA ARG A 87 -24.97 33.68 -12.14
C ARG A 87 -25.10 35.10 -12.70
N ARG A 88 -24.21 35.51 -13.61
CA ARG A 88 -24.28 36.81 -14.29
C ARG A 88 -25.47 36.92 -15.24
N ALA A 89 -25.88 35.83 -15.89
CA ALA A 89 -27.05 35.82 -16.76
C ALA A 89 -28.39 35.85 -15.99
N MET A 90 -28.38 35.46 -14.71
CA MET A 90 -29.56 35.49 -13.84
C MET A 90 -29.70 36.77 -13.00
N SER A 91 -28.72 37.68 -13.04
CA SER A 91 -28.78 39.02 -12.44
C SER A 91 -29.15 40.06 -13.48
#